data_AF-A0A6V7PAC1-F1
#
_entry.id   AF-A0A6V7PAC1-F1
#
_cell.length_a   1.000
_cell.length_b   1.000
_cell.length_c   1.000
_cell.angle_alpha   90.00
_cell.angle_beta   90.00
_cell.angle_gamma   90.00
#
_symmetry.space_group_name_H-M   'P 1'
#
loop_
_entity.id
_entity.type
_entity.pdbx_description
1 polymer ?
#
loop_
_entity_poly.entity_id
_entity_poly.type
_entity_poly.pdbx_seq_one_letter_code
_entity_poly.pdbx_strand_id
1 'polypeptide(L)'
;MTPKDDMVREADVPERIQLSEDVTGPPPIDDQSIEEESTWIYNQLTSDSLPLFHGGDHAVREISKEDIGNVLTMLHVQKLDIPFIAMYRKELCSSLLKDPGLASQDGADRMRWHKVLWTVQSLDRKWLLLQKRKNALQLYYNKRFEEEARRIDDETRLALNRQLFKSVTEALKEAKSEKEIDDVDAKFNLHFPPGEVEIEEGQFKRPKRKSLYSICYKAGLWEVASKFGFSSEHFGLLLTLAKISDVDELEDPKETPEEVAANFTCAMFETPQDVLKGARHMAAVEIGYEPIVRKHVRSIYMEKAVVSTSPTPEGNSTIDLYHSLSGVKWLRDKPLNKFDDAQWLLIQKAEEEKLLQVTLKLPEDAQKKLLSDASEFYLSECVSKCAQLWNEQRKMILEDSFFTLILPSMEKEARLLLTARAKNWLSMEYGRQLWSKVSIAPFKQKDAEHDSEDDSELRVMACCWGLGSLRQRL
;
A
#
# COMPACT_ATOMS: atom_id res chain seq x y z
N MET A 1 -21.72 16.15 -29.00
CA MET A 1 -20.42 16.25 -28.32
C MET A 1 -20.60 17.13 -27.11
N THR A 2 -19.96 16.76 -26.00
CA THR A 2 -19.92 17.60 -24.82
C THR A 2 -18.86 18.69 -25.00
N PRO A 3 -18.95 19.82 -24.27
CA PRO A 3 -17.88 20.83 -24.28
C PRO A 3 -16.51 20.26 -23.90
N LYS A 4 -16.46 19.18 -23.11
CA LYS A 4 -15.21 18.48 -22.79
C LYS A 4 -14.62 17.74 -23.98
N ASP A 5 -15.47 17.11 -24.80
CA ASP A 5 -15.02 16.42 -26.00
C ASP A 5 -14.40 17.41 -27.00
N ASP A 6 -14.97 18.62 -27.10
CA ASP A 6 -14.44 19.68 -27.96
C ASP A 6 -13.07 20.17 -27.46
N MET A 7 -12.91 20.35 -26.14
CA MET A 7 -11.61 20.68 -25.53
C MET A 7 -10.54 19.62 -25.82
N VAL A 8 -10.89 18.34 -25.72
CA VAL A 8 -9.96 17.24 -25.98
C VAL A 8 -9.50 17.23 -27.44
N ARG A 9 -10.41 17.56 -28.36
CA ARG A 9 -10.12 17.63 -29.80
C ARG A 9 -9.27 18.83 -30.21
N GLU A 10 -9.43 19.96 -29.53
CA GLU A 10 -8.71 21.21 -29.84
C GLU A 10 -7.29 21.23 -29.26
N ALA A 11 -7.03 20.47 -28.20
CA ALA A 11 -5.72 20.40 -27.55
C ALA A 11 -4.71 19.57 -28.38
N ASP A 12 -3.53 20.15 -28.64
CA ASP A 12 -2.41 19.50 -29.33
C ASP A 12 -1.59 18.59 -28.39
N VAL A 13 -2.28 17.63 -27.77
CA VAL A 13 -1.71 16.66 -26.81
C VAL A 13 -2.37 15.30 -27.05
N PRO A 14 -1.64 14.16 -26.95
CA PRO A 14 -2.26 12.84 -27.07
C PRO A 14 -3.42 12.63 -26.09
N GLU A 15 -4.56 12.15 -26.58
CA GLU A 15 -5.79 11.96 -25.79
C GLU A 15 -5.56 11.16 -24.51
N ARG A 16 -4.70 10.12 -24.54
CA ARG A 16 -4.34 9.32 -23.37
C ARG A 16 -3.70 10.17 -22.26
N ILE A 17 -2.84 11.11 -22.62
CA ILE A 17 -2.18 12.01 -21.67
C ILE A 17 -3.21 12.97 -21.09
N GLN A 18 -4.07 13.57 -21.94
CA GLN A 18 -5.14 14.46 -21.49
C GLN A 18 -6.07 13.78 -20.45
N LEU A 19 -6.54 12.56 -20.74
CA LEU A 19 -7.38 11.78 -19.83
C LEU A 19 -6.67 11.40 -18.52
N SER A 20 -5.35 11.24 -18.56
CA SER A 20 -4.54 10.99 -17.36
C SER A 20 -4.44 12.25 -16.51
N GLU A 21 -4.11 13.38 -17.13
CA GLU A 21 -3.96 14.70 -16.49
C GLU A 21 -5.27 15.21 -15.87
N ASP A 22 -6.43 14.89 -16.45
CA ASP A 22 -7.73 15.17 -15.82
C ASP A 22 -7.86 14.54 -14.41
N VAL A 23 -7.22 13.40 -14.19
CA VAL A 23 -7.25 12.66 -12.92
C VAL A 23 -6.11 13.09 -12.01
N THR A 24 -4.88 13.13 -12.54
CA THR A 24 -3.65 13.40 -11.79
C THR A 24 -3.41 14.89 -11.52
N GLY A 25 -3.94 15.76 -12.36
CA GLY A 25 -3.41 17.11 -12.56
C GLY A 25 -2.23 17.12 -13.53
N PRO A 26 -1.77 18.31 -13.94
CA PRO A 26 -0.62 18.45 -14.83
C PRO A 26 0.67 17.97 -14.11
N PRO A 27 1.53 17.22 -14.80
CA PRO A 27 2.79 16.76 -14.22
C PRO A 27 3.77 17.91 -14.01
N PRO A 28 4.70 17.79 -13.05
CA PRO A 28 5.79 18.74 -12.91
C PRO A 28 6.75 18.64 -14.10
N ILE A 29 7.33 19.78 -14.47
CA ILE A 29 8.25 19.92 -15.61
C ILE A 29 9.67 20.33 -15.19
N ASP A 30 9.90 20.54 -13.88
CA ASP A 30 11.21 20.88 -13.33
C ASP A 30 12.07 19.63 -13.15
N ASP A 31 13.37 19.78 -13.42
CA ASP A 31 14.35 18.68 -13.39
C ASP A 31 14.43 18.02 -12.00
N GLN A 32 14.22 18.79 -10.92
CA GLN A 32 14.26 18.27 -9.55
C GLN A 32 13.11 17.28 -9.32
N SER A 33 11.87 17.65 -9.66
CA SER A 33 10.72 16.76 -9.51
C SER A 33 10.84 15.52 -10.38
N ILE A 34 11.32 15.65 -11.62
CA ILE A 34 11.57 14.51 -12.52
C ILE A 34 12.62 13.57 -11.91
N GLU A 35 13.66 14.10 -11.26
CA GLU A 35 14.69 13.28 -10.62
C GLU A 35 14.20 12.57 -9.34
N GLU A 36 13.35 13.24 -8.56
CA GLU A 36 12.69 12.64 -7.39
C GLU A 36 11.74 11.50 -7.82
N GLU A 37 10.97 11.74 -8.88
CA GLU A 37 10.07 10.75 -9.48
C GLU A 37 10.85 9.58 -10.09
N SER A 38 11.90 9.84 -10.88
CA SER A 38 12.73 8.81 -11.50
C SER A 38 13.33 7.88 -10.44
N THR A 39 13.79 8.46 -9.32
CA THR A 39 14.28 7.71 -8.15
C THR A 39 13.18 6.86 -7.54
N TRP A 40 11.98 7.40 -7.39
CA TRP A 40 10.84 6.67 -6.83
C TRP A 40 10.45 5.50 -7.74
N ILE A 41 10.28 5.73 -9.05
CA ILE A 41 9.93 4.70 -10.04
C ILE A 41 11.01 3.61 -10.09
N TYR A 42 12.30 4.00 -10.10
CA TYR A 42 13.41 3.06 -10.08
C TYR A 42 13.35 2.13 -8.85
N ASN A 43 13.10 2.68 -7.66
CA ASN A 43 12.94 1.87 -6.45
C ASN A 43 11.72 0.94 -6.52
N GLN A 44 10.61 1.36 -7.14
CA GLN A 44 9.45 0.49 -7.34
C GLN A 44 9.77 -0.67 -8.30
N LEU A 45 10.43 -0.37 -9.43
CA LEU A 45 10.82 -1.36 -10.44
C LEU A 45 11.84 -2.37 -9.94
N THR A 46 12.78 -1.94 -9.09
CA THR A 46 13.81 -2.82 -8.52
C THR A 46 13.38 -3.56 -7.27
N SER A 47 12.29 -3.14 -6.62
CA SER A 47 11.71 -3.88 -5.50
C SER A 47 10.97 -5.13 -5.97
N ASP A 48 11.01 -6.20 -5.18
CA ASP A 48 10.27 -7.46 -5.40
C ASP A 48 8.73 -7.29 -5.36
N SER A 49 8.22 -6.06 -5.27
CA SER A 49 6.80 -5.76 -5.14
C SER A 49 6.04 -5.84 -6.46
N LEU A 50 6.72 -5.73 -7.61
CA LEU A 50 6.08 -5.75 -8.93
C LEU A 50 6.02 -7.17 -9.52
N PRO A 51 4.82 -7.69 -9.85
CA PRO A 51 4.64 -9.01 -10.47
C PRO A 51 5.30 -9.15 -11.85
N LEU A 52 5.63 -8.02 -12.50
CA LEU A 52 6.15 -7.98 -13.86
C LEU A 52 7.46 -8.77 -14.03
N PHE A 53 8.19 -8.99 -12.94
CA PHE A 53 9.51 -9.63 -12.91
C PHE A 53 9.56 -10.94 -12.10
N HIS A 54 8.41 -11.45 -11.62
CA HIS A 54 8.39 -12.75 -10.95
C HIS A 54 8.77 -13.85 -11.97
N GLY A 55 10.00 -14.35 -11.87
CA GLY A 55 10.53 -15.42 -12.73
C GLY A 55 11.78 -15.07 -13.57
N GLY A 56 12.51 -13.99 -13.30
CA GLY A 56 13.77 -13.71 -14.01
C GLY A 56 14.67 -12.70 -13.32
N ASP A 57 15.52 -13.19 -12.40
CA ASP A 57 16.43 -12.43 -11.52
C ASP A 57 17.50 -11.58 -12.27
N HIS A 58 17.62 -11.72 -13.59
CA HIS A 58 18.65 -11.06 -14.40
C HIS A 58 18.18 -9.81 -15.16
N ALA A 59 16.88 -9.64 -15.45
CA ALA A 59 16.42 -8.53 -16.29
C ALA A 59 16.23 -7.20 -15.54
N VAL A 60 15.95 -7.26 -14.23
CA VAL A 60 15.72 -6.08 -13.38
C VAL A 60 17.01 -5.30 -13.10
N ARG A 61 18.16 -5.99 -13.09
CA ARG A 61 19.47 -5.41 -12.73
C ARG A 61 20.11 -4.52 -13.81
N GLU A 62 19.47 -4.39 -14.97
CA GLU A 62 19.98 -3.59 -16.09
C GLU A 62 19.15 -2.32 -16.37
N ILE A 63 18.11 -2.03 -15.59
CA ILE A 63 17.29 -0.83 -15.77
C ILE A 63 18.09 0.41 -15.36
N SER A 64 18.22 1.39 -16.26
CA SER A 64 18.86 2.67 -15.97
C SER A 64 17.87 3.68 -15.41
N LYS A 65 18.22 4.34 -14.30
CA LYS A 65 17.45 5.46 -13.76
C LYS A 65 17.41 6.65 -14.72
N GLU A 66 18.51 6.90 -15.43
CA GLU A 66 18.60 7.99 -16.42
C GLU A 66 17.60 7.78 -17.56
N ASP A 67 17.46 6.54 -18.05
CA ASP A 67 16.48 6.19 -19.08
C ASP A 67 15.04 6.44 -18.61
N ILE A 68 14.74 6.20 -17.32
CA ILE A 68 13.43 6.54 -16.73
C ILE A 68 13.22 8.05 -16.76
N GLY A 69 14.20 8.83 -16.30
CA GLY A 69 14.16 10.30 -16.34
C GLY A 69 13.93 10.83 -17.77
N ASN A 70 14.64 10.28 -18.76
CA ASN A 70 14.45 10.66 -20.16
C ASN A 70 13.02 10.39 -20.66
N VAL A 71 12.43 9.24 -20.28
CA VAL A 71 11.04 8.91 -20.62
C VAL A 71 10.07 9.88 -19.95
N LEU A 72 10.26 10.20 -18.68
CA LEU A 72 9.43 11.18 -17.96
C LEU A 72 9.53 12.57 -18.61
N THR A 73 10.71 13.03 -18.98
CA THR A 73 10.88 14.30 -19.72
C THR A 73 10.13 14.29 -21.06
N MET A 74 10.19 13.18 -21.80
CA MET A 74 9.45 13.03 -23.06
C MET A 74 7.92 13.00 -22.85
N LEU A 75 7.43 12.42 -21.76
CA LEU A 75 6.02 12.38 -21.40
C LEU A 75 5.53 13.76 -20.91
N HIS A 76 6.24 14.37 -19.97
CA HIS A 76 5.78 15.56 -19.23
C HIS A 76 5.97 16.84 -20.03
N VAL A 77 7.15 17.01 -20.64
CA VAL A 77 7.54 18.24 -21.34
C VAL A 77 7.19 18.16 -22.82
N GLN A 78 7.60 17.08 -23.49
CA GLN A 78 7.43 16.94 -24.94
C GLN A 78 6.07 16.35 -25.35
N LYS A 79 5.27 15.87 -24.38
CA LYS A 79 3.95 15.26 -24.59
C LYS A 79 3.94 14.12 -25.62
N LEU A 80 5.01 13.31 -25.64
CA LEU A 80 5.15 12.17 -26.55
C LEU A 80 4.50 10.92 -25.96
N ASP A 81 3.67 10.20 -26.73
CA ASP A 81 3.08 8.94 -26.26
C ASP A 81 4.09 7.77 -26.31
N ILE A 82 3.85 6.74 -25.49
CA ILE A 82 4.75 5.58 -25.35
C ILE A 82 5.06 4.89 -26.69
N PRO A 83 4.11 4.66 -27.61
CA PRO A 83 4.44 4.07 -28.92
C PRO A 83 5.41 4.91 -29.75
N PHE A 84 5.32 6.24 -29.67
CA PHE A 84 6.24 7.13 -30.38
C PHE A 84 7.64 7.04 -29.78
N ILE A 85 7.75 7.10 -28.45
CA ILE A 85 9.03 6.95 -27.73
C ILE A 85 9.66 5.60 -28.08
N ALA A 86 8.88 4.52 -27.99
CA ALA A 86 9.33 3.17 -28.26
C ALA A 86 9.78 2.96 -29.71
N MET A 87 9.26 3.73 -30.67
CA MET A 87 9.60 3.61 -32.09
C MET A 87 10.77 4.51 -32.51
N TYR A 88 10.77 5.77 -32.06
CA TYR A 88 11.61 6.84 -32.61
C TYR A 88 12.60 7.48 -31.62
N ARG A 89 12.61 7.04 -30.35
CA ARG A 89 13.50 7.55 -29.29
C ARG A 89 14.18 6.43 -28.49
N LYS A 90 14.45 5.31 -29.17
CA LYS A 90 14.97 4.08 -28.56
C LYS A 90 16.34 4.27 -27.91
N GLU A 91 17.13 5.17 -28.48
CA GLU A 91 18.46 5.56 -28.04
C GLU A 91 18.47 6.22 -26.65
N LEU A 92 17.36 6.84 -26.24
CA LEU A 92 17.24 7.54 -24.95
C LEU A 92 16.71 6.65 -23.82
N CYS A 93 16.26 5.44 -24.13
CA CYS A 93 15.59 4.54 -23.17
C CYS A 93 15.91 3.06 -23.41
N SER A 94 17.12 2.77 -23.87
CA SER A 94 17.53 1.43 -24.34
C SER A 94 17.35 0.33 -23.29
N SER A 95 17.54 0.64 -22.00
CA SER A 95 17.34 -0.32 -20.90
C SER A 95 15.87 -0.71 -20.70
N LEU A 96 14.93 0.17 -21.06
CA LEU A 96 13.49 0.00 -20.88
C LEU A 96 12.82 -0.74 -22.04
N LEU A 97 13.56 -1.04 -23.11
CA LEU A 97 13.03 -1.75 -24.29
C LEU A 97 13.17 -3.28 -24.21
N LYS A 98 13.79 -3.80 -23.15
CA LYS A 98 13.95 -5.23 -22.89
C LYS A 98 12.69 -5.76 -22.19
N ASP A 99 11.87 -6.54 -22.90
CA ASP A 99 10.69 -7.18 -22.32
C ASP A 99 11.04 -8.52 -21.65
N PRO A 100 10.95 -8.65 -20.32
CA PRO A 100 11.15 -9.93 -19.65
C PRO A 100 10.04 -10.93 -20.03
N GLY A 101 10.44 -12.17 -20.30
CA GLY A 101 9.52 -13.30 -20.56
C GLY A 101 9.03 -13.45 -22.00
N LEU A 102 9.54 -12.66 -22.95
CA LEU A 102 9.38 -12.86 -24.41
C LEU A 102 10.69 -13.39 -25.00
N ALA A 103 11.35 -14.34 -24.34
CA ALA A 103 12.42 -15.10 -24.97
C ALA A 103 11.80 -15.88 -26.14
N SER A 104 12.02 -15.36 -27.34
CA SER A 104 11.62 -15.97 -28.60
C SER A 104 12.26 -17.35 -28.70
N GLN A 105 11.49 -18.41 -28.42
CA GLN A 105 11.86 -19.74 -28.92
C GLN A 105 11.75 -19.82 -30.44
N ASP A 106 10.99 -18.90 -31.05
CA ASP A 106 10.90 -18.74 -32.50
C ASP A 106 11.47 -17.38 -32.90
N GLY A 107 12.54 -17.38 -33.68
CA GLY A 107 13.22 -16.18 -34.21
C GLY A 107 12.42 -15.38 -35.23
N ALA A 108 11.10 -15.29 -35.06
CA ALA A 108 10.24 -14.43 -35.85
C ALA A 108 10.15 -13.03 -35.22
N ASP A 109 10.29 -12.02 -36.06
CA ASP A 109 10.21 -10.58 -35.76
C ASP A 109 8.78 -10.21 -35.29
N ARG A 110 8.42 -10.60 -34.06
CA ARG A 110 7.11 -10.32 -33.46
C ARG A 110 7.09 -8.91 -32.89
N MET A 111 5.97 -8.21 -33.10
CA MET A 111 5.71 -6.89 -32.52
C MET A 111 5.91 -6.94 -30.99
N ARG A 112 6.79 -6.06 -30.49
CA ARG A 112 7.11 -5.96 -29.06
C ARG A 112 6.02 -5.19 -28.32
N TRP A 113 5.74 -5.61 -27.09
CA TRP A 113 4.71 -4.98 -26.26
C TRP A 113 5.28 -3.74 -25.51
N HIS A 114 6.58 -3.73 -25.21
CA HIS A 114 7.24 -2.66 -24.47
C HIS A 114 6.65 -2.47 -23.06
N LYS A 115 6.49 -3.58 -22.33
CA LYS A 115 5.81 -3.66 -21.03
C LYS A 115 6.46 -2.73 -19.99
N VAL A 116 7.78 -2.61 -20.00
CA VAL A 116 8.51 -1.79 -19.02
C VAL A 116 8.18 -0.31 -19.22
N LEU A 117 8.12 0.19 -20.47
CA LEU A 117 7.71 1.58 -20.76
C LEU A 117 6.27 1.88 -20.28
N TRP A 118 5.33 0.97 -20.55
CA TRP A 118 3.96 1.10 -20.02
C TRP A 118 3.89 1.04 -18.49
N THR A 119 4.80 0.29 -17.87
CA THR A 119 4.92 0.21 -16.41
C THR A 119 5.45 1.53 -15.84
N VAL A 120 6.43 2.17 -16.49
CA VAL A 120 6.91 3.51 -16.12
C VAL A 120 5.77 4.52 -16.16
N GLN A 121 4.99 4.59 -17.25
CA GLN A 121 3.82 5.49 -17.32
C GLN A 121 2.77 5.19 -16.23
N SER A 122 2.55 3.91 -15.92
CA SER A 122 1.61 3.53 -14.86
C SER A 122 2.10 3.93 -13.46
N LEU A 123 3.42 3.92 -13.25
CA LEU A 123 4.06 4.34 -12.00
C LEU A 123 4.11 5.86 -11.88
N ASP A 124 4.37 6.59 -12.98
CA ASP A 124 4.23 8.04 -13.07
C ASP A 124 2.86 8.49 -12.58
N ARG A 125 1.78 7.94 -13.18
CA ARG A 125 0.41 8.22 -12.75
C ARG A 125 0.19 7.97 -11.24
N LYS A 126 0.78 6.93 -10.66
CA LYS A 126 0.66 6.64 -9.23
C LYS A 126 1.43 7.67 -8.40
N TRP A 127 2.63 8.06 -8.82
CA TRP A 127 3.43 9.07 -8.16
C TRP A 127 2.72 10.43 -8.16
N LEU A 128 2.16 10.86 -9.30
CA LEU A 128 1.39 12.10 -9.39
C LEU A 128 0.19 12.11 -8.44
N LEU A 129 -0.56 11.00 -8.37
CA LEU A 129 -1.69 10.85 -7.43
C LEU A 129 -1.23 10.90 -5.97
N LEU A 130 -0.08 10.29 -5.67
CA LEU A 130 0.53 10.32 -4.35
C LEU A 130 0.89 11.76 -3.95
N GLN A 131 1.54 12.52 -4.84
CA GLN A 131 1.90 13.92 -4.58
C GLN A 131 0.67 14.82 -4.43
N LYS A 132 -0.33 14.64 -5.29
CA LYS A 132 -1.62 15.34 -5.17
C LYS A 132 -2.27 15.11 -3.80
N ARG A 133 -2.25 13.87 -3.32
CA ARG A 133 -2.77 13.51 -2.00
C ARG A 133 -1.95 14.11 -0.87
N LYS A 134 -0.61 14.07 -0.93
CA LYS A 134 0.27 14.71 0.06
C LYS A 134 0.00 16.21 0.17
N ASN A 135 -0.10 16.90 -0.96
CA ASN A 135 -0.36 18.34 -0.98
C ASN A 135 -1.72 18.68 -0.37
N ALA A 136 -2.75 17.89 -0.67
CA ALA A 136 -4.07 18.06 -0.09
C ALA A 136 -4.06 17.83 1.44
N LEU A 137 -3.37 16.80 1.92
CA LEU A 137 -3.23 16.50 3.35
C LEU A 137 -2.40 17.57 4.07
N GLN A 138 -1.31 18.06 3.48
CA GLN A 138 -0.51 19.13 4.08
C GLN A 138 -1.35 20.39 4.32
N LEU A 139 -2.16 20.79 3.33
CA LEU A 139 -3.06 21.94 3.48
C LEU A 139 -4.09 21.70 4.58
N TYR A 140 -4.66 20.49 4.64
CA TYR A 140 -5.59 20.09 5.68
C TYR A 140 -4.94 20.12 7.08
N TYR A 141 -3.73 19.60 7.22
CA TYR A 141 -2.99 19.57 8.48
C TYR A 141 -2.68 20.98 8.98
N ASN A 142 -2.17 21.85 8.10
CA ASN A 142 -1.88 23.25 8.44
C ASN A 142 -3.14 23.94 9.00
N LYS A 143 -4.26 23.84 8.27
CA LYS A 143 -5.54 24.45 8.69
C LYS A 143 -6.01 23.93 10.04
N ARG A 144 -5.98 22.61 10.25
CA ARG A 144 -6.42 21.98 11.51
C ARG A 144 -5.52 22.31 12.68
N PHE A 145 -4.21 22.35 12.46
CA PHE A 145 -3.26 22.73 13.49
C PHE A 145 -3.46 24.20 13.91
N GLU A 146 -3.69 25.12 12.97
CA GLU A 146 -4.01 26.51 13.28
C GLU A 146 -5.31 26.67 14.06
N GLU A 147 -6.36 25.93 13.70
CA GLU A 147 -7.64 25.93 14.42
C GLU A 147 -7.48 25.44 15.86
N GLU A 148 -6.75 24.35 16.06
CA GLU A 148 -6.53 23.79 17.40
C GLU A 148 -5.61 24.69 18.23
N ALA A 149 -4.52 25.22 17.65
CA ALA A 149 -3.59 26.11 18.34
C ALA A 149 -4.25 27.39 18.89
N ARG A 150 -5.34 27.88 18.27
CA ARG A 150 -6.12 29.02 18.78
C ARG A 150 -7.00 28.68 19.99
N ARG A 151 -7.28 27.39 20.24
CA ARG A 151 -8.15 26.91 21.32
C ARG A 151 -7.38 26.51 22.58
N ILE A 152 -6.06 26.44 22.53
CA ILE A 152 -5.22 25.97 23.63
C ILE A 152 -4.63 27.18 24.37
N ASP A 153 -5.03 27.36 25.62
CA ASP A 153 -4.44 28.39 26.50
C ASP A 153 -3.20 27.88 27.26
N ASP A 154 -3.02 26.55 27.37
CA ASP A 154 -1.89 25.92 28.05
C ASP A 154 -0.64 25.88 27.15
N GLU A 155 0.40 26.62 27.55
CA GLU A 155 1.67 26.72 26.82
C GLU A 155 2.38 25.36 26.67
N THR A 156 2.32 24.49 27.68
CA THR A 156 2.99 23.18 27.64
C THR A 156 2.31 22.25 26.63
N ARG A 157 0.98 22.24 26.62
CA ARG A 157 0.18 21.49 25.64
C ARG A 157 0.39 22.00 24.22
N LEU A 158 0.51 23.32 24.07
CA LEU A 158 0.76 23.94 22.77
C LEU A 158 2.17 23.62 22.23
N ALA A 159 3.18 23.54 23.11
CA ALA A 159 4.53 23.12 22.74
C ALA A 159 4.59 21.66 22.26
N LEU A 160 3.94 20.75 22.98
CA LEU A 160 3.81 19.33 22.59
C LEU A 160 3.11 19.19 21.23
N ASN A 161 2.00 19.89 21.03
CA ASN A 161 1.29 19.86 19.74
C ASN A 161 2.14 20.40 18.59
N ARG A 162 2.98 21.42 18.81
CA ARG A 162 3.93 21.91 17.80
C ARG A 162 4.96 20.85 17.40
N GLN A 163 5.51 20.12 18.38
CA GLN A 163 6.46 19.03 18.11
C GLN A 163 5.79 17.90 17.33
N LEU A 164 4.61 17.45 17.76
CA LEU A 164 3.83 16.42 17.07
C LEU A 164 3.49 16.84 15.63
N PHE A 165 3.05 18.07 15.42
CA PHE A 165 2.74 18.60 14.10
C PHE A 165 3.96 18.62 13.16
N LYS A 166 5.13 19.01 13.69
CA LYS A 166 6.39 18.98 12.95
C LYS A 166 6.76 17.56 12.54
N SER A 167 6.75 16.62 13.49
CA SER A 167 7.04 15.19 13.23
C SER A 167 6.09 14.61 12.17
N VAL A 168 4.78 14.84 12.28
CA VAL A 168 3.79 14.38 11.30
C VAL A 168 4.02 14.97 9.91
N THR A 169 4.37 16.26 9.84
CA THR A 169 4.66 16.95 8.58
C THR A 169 5.92 16.38 7.91
N GLU A 170 6.96 16.08 8.70
CA GLU A 170 8.18 15.44 8.21
C GLU A 170 7.88 14.02 7.72
N ALA A 171 7.14 13.21 8.49
CA ALA A 171 6.72 11.87 8.09
C ALA A 171 5.85 11.87 6.81
N LEU A 172 4.97 12.86 6.62
CA LEU A 172 4.17 12.99 5.40
C LEU A 172 5.05 13.25 4.16
N LYS A 173 6.10 14.07 4.31
CA LYS A 173 7.06 14.34 3.23
C LYS A 173 7.82 13.08 2.86
N GLU A 174 8.29 12.34 3.85
CA GLU A 174 9.08 11.12 3.65
C GLU A 174 8.28 9.91 3.15
N ALA A 175 6.97 9.87 3.37
CA ALA A 175 6.10 8.75 2.99
C ALA A 175 6.20 8.41 1.49
N LYS A 176 6.51 7.15 1.15
CA LYS A 176 6.75 6.71 -0.25
C LYS A 176 5.61 5.89 -0.83
N SER A 177 4.59 5.56 -0.04
CA SER A 177 3.45 4.74 -0.49
C SER A 177 2.13 5.27 0.08
N GLU A 178 1.02 4.91 -0.57
CA GLU A 178 -0.32 5.26 -0.07
C GLU A 178 -0.56 4.74 1.36
N LYS A 179 0.03 3.59 1.71
CA LYS A 179 -0.08 3.00 3.05
C LYS A 179 0.66 3.80 4.12
N GLU A 180 1.85 4.30 3.79
CA GLU A 180 2.58 5.19 4.71
C GLU A 180 1.82 6.51 4.89
N ILE A 181 1.18 7.05 3.85
CA ILE A 181 0.31 8.23 3.97
C ILE A 181 -0.91 7.92 4.85
N ASP A 182 -1.58 6.78 4.65
CA ASP A 182 -2.71 6.34 5.48
C ASP A 182 -2.30 6.25 6.97
N ASP A 183 -1.11 5.71 7.26
CA ASP A 183 -0.58 5.61 8.63
C ASP A 183 -0.33 7.01 9.24
N VAL A 184 0.29 7.92 8.47
CA VAL A 184 0.56 9.31 8.92
C VAL A 184 -0.73 10.08 9.15
N ASP A 185 -1.73 9.92 8.27
CA ASP A 185 -3.06 10.53 8.42
C ASP A 185 -3.80 9.97 9.64
N ALA A 186 -3.64 8.67 9.93
CA ALA A 186 -4.19 8.07 11.14
C ALA A 186 -3.55 8.65 12.41
N LYS A 187 -2.22 8.83 12.45
CA LYS A 187 -1.51 9.52 13.56
C LYS A 187 -1.96 10.96 13.70
N PHE A 188 -2.07 11.70 12.60
CA PHE A 188 -2.55 13.09 12.63
C PHE A 188 -3.95 13.19 13.24
N ASN A 189 -4.90 12.40 12.72
CA ASN A 189 -6.29 12.46 13.19
C ASN A 189 -6.50 11.88 14.61
N LEU A 190 -5.52 11.15 15.15
CA LEU A 190 -5.54 10.73 16.55
C LEU A 190 -5.34 11.93 17.49
N HIS A 191 -4.33 12.77 17.22
CA HIS A 191 -3.97 13.92 18.05
C HIS A 191 -4.74 15.20 17.69
N PHE A 192 -5.06 15.35 16.40
CA PHE A 192 -5.86 16.45 15.86
C PHE A 192 -7.15 15.88 15.27
N PRO A 193 -8.05 15.35 16.11
CA PRO A 193 -9.30 14.80 15.62
C PRO A 193 -10.04 15.89 14.83
N PRO A 194 -10.71 15.54 13.72
CA PRO A 194 -11.40 16.51 12.90
C PRO A 194 -12.35 17.31 13.81
N GLY A 195 -11.98 18.56 14.06
CA GLY A 195 -12.76 19.48 14.87
C GLY A 195 -14.14 19.65 14.24
N GLU A 196 -15.12 20.01 15.07
CA GLU A 196 -16.40 20.53 14.60
C GLU A 196 -16.10 21.48 13.45
N VAL A 197 -16.49 21.13 12.24
CA VAL A 197 -16.61 22.14 11.20
C VAL A 197 -17.67 23.06 11.79
N GLU A 198 -17.28 24.26 12.21
CA GLU A 198 -18.23 25.36 12.30
C GLU A 198 -18.70 25.57 10.86
N ILE A 199 -19.71 24.78 10.47
CA ILE A 199 -20.41 24.98 9.22
C ILE A 199 -21.25 26.23 9.46
N GLU A 200 -21.17 27.17 8.51
CA GLU A 200 -22.15 28.23 8.34
C GLU A 200 -23.58 27.71 8.63
N GLU A 201 -24.39 28.56 9.27
CA GLU A 201 -25.71 28.21 9.78
C GLU A 201 -26.53 27.33 8.80
N GLY A 202 -26.87 26.09 9.20
CA GLY A 202 -27.92 25.30 8.54
C GLY A 202 -27.65 23.83 8.21
N GLN A 203 -26.46 23.26 8.44
CA GLN A 203 -26.23 21.82 8.18
C GLN A 203 -26.30 20.96 9.44
N PHE A 204 -27.02 19.83 9.36
CA PHE A 204 -27.23 18.89 10.46
C PHE A 204 -25.91 18.34 11.03
N LYS A 205 -25.79 18.37 12.36
CA LYS A 205 -24.64 17.85 13.11
C LYS A 205 -24.47 16.35 12.85
N ARG A 206 -23.31 15.94 12.31
CA ARG A 206 -22.92 14.51 12.29
C ARG A 206 -22.74 14.01 13.73
N PRO A 207 -23.15 12.76 14.07
CA PRO A 207 -22.99 12.23 15.41
C PRO A 207 -21.53 12.21 15.86
N LYS A 208 -21.27 12.71 17.07
CA LYS A 208 -19.94 12.65 17.70
C LYS A 208 -19.60 11.20 18.03
N ARG A 209 -18.64 10.60 17.33
CA ARG A 209 -17.95 9.41 17.85
C ARG A 209 -16.83 9.87 18.76
N LYS A 210 -17.12 10.05 20.05
CA LYS A 210 -16.05 10.27 21.05
C LYS A 210 -15.30 8.95 21.21
N SER A 211 -14.04 8.90 20.78
CA SER A 211 -13.17 7.75 21.05
C SER A 211 -12.82 7.72 22.53
N LEU A 212 -12.56 6.52 23.06
CA LEU A 212 -12.05 6.37 24.42
C LEU A 212 -10.74 7.16 24.61
N TYR A 213 -9.86 7.15 23.61
CA TYR A 213 -8.67 8.00 23.56
C TYR A 213 -8.97 9.48 23.79
N SER A 214 -9.95 10.06 23.09
CA SER A 214 -10.31 11.48 23.26
C SER A 214 -10.88 11.78 24.65
N ILE A 215 -11.57 10.81 25.26
CA ILE A 215 -12.08 10.93 26.64
C ILE A 215 -10.92 10.93 27.63
N CYS A 216 -10.00 9.97 27.52
CA CYS A 216 -8.82 9.90 28.38
C CYS A 216 -7.92 11.14 28.23
N TYR A 217 -7.71 11.60 26.99
CA TYR A 217 -6.93 12.81 26.70
C TYR A 217 -7.54 14.06 27.37
N LYS A 218 -8.86 14.24 27.28
CA LYS A 218 -9.57 15.36 27.93
C LYS A 218 -9.60 15.29 29.45
N ALA A 219 -9.49 14.10 30.02
CA ALA A 219 -9.42 13.89 31.46
C ALA A 219 -7.98 14.02 32.00
N GLY A 220 -6.99 14.35 31.17
CA GLY A 220 -5.60 14.59 31.61
C GLY A 220 -4.75 13.32 31.75
N LEU A 221 -5.25 12.15 31.32
CA LEU A 221 -4.54 10.88 31.49
C LEU A 221 -3.26 10.77 30.63
N TRP A 222 -3.05 11.71 29.71
CA TRP A 222 -1.82 11.78 28.89
C TRP A 222 -0.57 12.01 29.75
N GLU A 223 -0.67 12.66 30.92
CA GLU A 223 0.43 12.84 31.87
C GLU A 223 0.81 11.54 32.58
N VAL A 224 -0.15 10.64 32.79
CA VAL A 224 0.12 9.29 33.29
C VAL A 224 0.70 8.43 32.17
N ALA A 225 0.17 8.59 30.95
CA ALA A 225 0.64 7.85 29.78
C ALA A 225 2.12 8.13 29.45
N SER A 226 2.55 9.39 29.57
CA SER A 226 3.95 9.79 29.34
C SER A 226 4.94 9.23 30.37
N LYS A 227 4.45 8.77 31.54
CA LYS A 227 5.28 8.12 32.56
C LYS A 227 5.51 6.63 32.33
N PHE A 228 4.78 6.00 31.40
CA PHE A 228 5.02 4.58 31.09
C PHE A 228 6.37 4.35 30.43
N GLY A 229 6.87 5.28 29.61
CA GLY A 229 8.17 5.11 28.96
C GLY A 229 8.38 6.11 27.84
N PHE A 230 9.16 5.72 26.83
CA PHE A 230 9.44 6.56 25.69
C PHE A 230 8.18 6.93 24.89
N SER A 231 8.27 8.04 24.15
CA SER A 231 7.26 8.40 23.16
C SER A 231 7.12 7.30 22.10
N SER A 232 5.94 7.18 21.49
CA SER A 232 5.67 6.19 20.44
C SER A 232 6.68 6.28 19.28
N GLU A 233 7.06 7.50 18.90
CA GLU A 233 8.05 7.79 17.87
C GLU A 233 9.45 7.31 18.26
N HIS A 234 9.91 7.62 19.48
CA HIS A 234 11.21 7.15 19.95
C HIS A 234 11.26 5.63 20.07
N PHE A 235 10.19 5.00 20.57
CA PHE A 235 10.06 3.55 20.59
C PHE A 235 10.12 2.93 19.17
N GLY A 236 9.46 3.54 18.19
CA GLY A 236 9.53 3.10 16.80
C GLY A 236 10.94 3.20 16.19
N LEU A 237 11.68 4.26 16.56
CA LEU A 237 13.08 4.41 16.16
C LEU A 237 13.96 3.32 16.78
N LEU A 238 13.79 3.02 18.08
CA LEU A 238 14.52 1.94 18.76
C LEU A 238 14.25 0.56 18.14
N LEU A 239 13.01 0.27 17.78
CA LEU A 239 12.62 -0.97 17.09
C LEU A 239 13.28 -1.13 15.71
N THR A 240 13.50 -0.02 15.00
CA THR A 240 13.97 -0.04 13.61
C THR A 240 15.49 0.07 13.52
N LEU A 241 16.10 0.91 14.35
CA LEU A 241 17.53 1.14 14.42
C LEU A 241 18.09 0.23 15.51
N ALA A 242 18.52 -0.98 15.10
CA ALA A 242 19.25 -1.88 15.97
C ALA A 242 20.49 -1.15 16.54
N LYS A 243 20.36 -0.70 17.79
CA LYS A 243 21.42 -0.08 18.63
C LYS A 243 21.89 1.30 18.20
N ILE A 244 21.20 2.35 18.68
CA ILE A 244 21.89 3.59 19.05
C ILE A 244 22.63 3.27 20.36
N SER A 245 23.93 3.50 20.40
CA SER A 245 24.82 3.18 21.52
C SER A 245 24.60 4.04 22.78
N ASP A 246 23.80 5.10 22.65
CA ASP A 246 23.49 6.09 23.69
C ASP A 246 21.96 6.14 23.90
N VAL A 247 21.34 5.01 24.28
CA VAL A 247 19.94 5.03 24.70
C VAL A 247 19.89 5.65 26.09
N ASP A 248 19.20 6.77 26.25
CA ASP A 248 18.82 7.27 27.58
C ASP A 248 18.11 6.12 28.30
N GLU A 249 18.67 5.64 29.41
CA GLU A 249 18.05 4.57 30.20
C GLU A 249 16.64 5.02 30.63
N LEU A 250 15.67 4.11 30.54
CA LEU A 250 14.31 4.39 31.02
C LEU A 250 14.35 4.76 32.51
N GLU A 251 14.15 6.03 32.83
CA GLU A 251 14.03 6.48 34.20
C GLU A 251 12.67 6.07 34.77
N ASP A 252 12.66 5.01 35.58
CA ASP A 252 11.44 4.59 36.26
C ASP A 252 11.03 5.61 37.34
N PRO A 253 9.73 5.95 37.42
CA PRO A 253 9.22 6.77 38.51
C PRO A 253 9.52 6.13 39.87
N LYS A 254 9.88 6.97 40.86
CA LYS A 254 10.10 6.52 42.24
C LYS A 254 8.80 6.02 42.90
N GLU A 255 7.68 6.56 42.47
CA GLU A 255 6.32 6.21 42.91
C GLU A 255 5.77 5.01 42.12
N THR A 256 4.90 4.25 42.77
CA THR A 256 4.20 3.13 42.13
C THR A 256 3.17 3.62 41.10
N PRO A 257 2.81 2.80 40.09
CA PRO A 257 1.78 3.17 39.12
C PRO A 257 0.45 3.59 39.78
N GLU A 258 0.04 2.91 40.85
CA GLU A 258 -1.18 3.22 41.57
C GLU A 258 -1.13 4.58 42.30
N GLU A 259 0.02 4.93 42.90
CA GLU A 259 0.22 6.23 43.57
C GLU A 259 0.15 7.38 42.56
N VAL A 260 0.80 7.22 41.40
CA VAL A 260 0.73 8.20 40.32
C VAL A 260 -0.70 8.33 39.81
N ALA A 261 -1.39 7.21 39.60
CA ALA A 261 -2.77 7.20 39.09
C ALA A 261 -3.79 7.76 40.07
N ALA A 262 -3.58 7.65 41.38
CA ALA A 262 -4.46 8.20 42.40
C ALA A 262 -4.64 9.72 42.27
N ASN A 263 -3.60 10.42 41.82
CA ASN A 263 -3.60 11.87 41.60
C ASN A 263 -4.50 12.32 40.43
N PHE A 264 -4.91 11.40 39.55
CA PHE A 264 -5.70 11.68 38.34
C PHE A 264 -7.10 11.05 38.37
N THR A 265 -7.58 10.66 39.56
CA THR A 265 -8.96 10.18 39.73
C THR A 265 -9.96 11.30 39.45
N CYS A 266 -11.04 10.99 38.73
CA CYS A 266 -12.09 11.95 38.42
C CYS A 266 -13.46 11.26 38.31
N ALA A 267 -14.54 12.02 38.12
CA ALA A 267 -15.90 11.46 38.03
C ALA A 267 -16.09 10.43 36.89
N MET A 268 -15.18 10.40 35.90
CA MET A 268 -15.18 9.40 34.82
C MET A 268 -14.27 8.19 35.10
N PHE A 269 -13.31 8.33 36.01
CA PHE A 269 -12.32 7.33 36.39
C PHE A 269 -12.22 7.32 37.92
N GLU A 270 -13.15 6.58 38.55
CA GLU A 270 -13.38 6.62 39.99
C GLU A 270 -12.24 5.96 40.78
N THR A 271 -11.58 4.96 40.20
CA THR A 271 -10.50 4.22 40.86
C THR A 271 -9.14 4.45 40.19
N PRO A 272 -8.02 4.33 40.92
CA PRO A 272 -6.68 4.37 40.33
C PRO A 272 -6.49 3.30 39.24
N GLN A 273 -7.17 2.15 39.35
CA GLN A 273 -7.13 1.10 38.33
C GLN A 273 -7.83 1.52 37.03
N ASP A 274 -8.92 2.27 37.11
CA ASP A 274 -9.62 2.79 35.93
C ASP A 274 -8.77 3.84 35.20
N VAL A 275 -8.08 4.70 35.97
CA VAL A 275 -7.11 5.67 35.45
C VAL A 275 -5.97 4.93 34.72
N LEU A 276 -5.37 3.92 35.35
CA LEU A 276 -4.31 3.11 34.73
C LEU A 276 -4.81 2.42 33.46
N LYS A 277 -6.02 1.84 33.47
CA LYS A 277 -6.61 1.21 32.28
C LYS A 277 -6.81 2.23 31.15
N GLY A 278 -7.30 3.42 31.46
CA GLY A 278 -7.47 4.51 30.51
C GLY A 278 -6.13 4.99 29.92
N ALA A 279 -5.11 5.15 30.76
CA ALA A 279 -3.78 5.59 30.37
C ALA A 279 -3.03 4.51 29.55
N ARG A 280 -3.14 3.23 29.93
CA ARG A 280 -2.62 2.10 29.14
C ARG A 280 -3.26 2.06 27.76
N HIS A 281 -4.59 2.25 27.68
CA HIS A 281 -5.28 2.32 26.39
C HIS A 281 -4.75 3.48 25.53
N MET A 282 -4.48 4.65 26.13
CA MET A 282 -3.87 5.76 25.38
C MET A 282 -2.50 5.39 24.82
N ALA A 283 -1.60 4.87 25.65
CA ALA A 283 -0.25 4.48 25.22
C ALA A 283 -0.30 3.38 24.14
N ALA A 284 -1.19 2.38 24.29
CA ALA A 284 -1.35 1.31 23.31
C ALA A 284 -1.87 1.84 21.96
N VAL A 285 -2.78 2.81 21.98
CA VAL A 285 -3.28 3.46 20.75
C VAL A 285 -2.20 4.32 20.11
N GLU A 286 -1.41 5.07 20.87
CA GLU A 286 -0.31 5.88 20.34
C GLU A 286 0.74 5.00 19.64
N ILE A 287 1.16 3.89 20.26
CA ILE A 287 2.05 2.91 19.63
C ILE A 287 1.39 2.28 18.39
N GLY A 288 0.11 1.92 18.48
CA GLY A 288 -0.63 1.25 17.39
C GLY A 288 -0.83 2.12 16.14
N TYR A 289 -0.82 3.44 16.30
CA TYR A 289 -0.97 4.43 15.23
C TYR A 289 0.36 5.08 14.80
N GLU A 290 1.49 4.69 15.40
CA GLU A 290 2.80 5.21 15.03
C GLU A 290 3.28 4.66 13.67
N PRO A 291 3.50 5.50 12.64
CA PRO A 291 3.88 5.04 11.30
C PRO A 291 5.16 4.21 11.27
N ILE A 292 6.17 4.55 12.08
CA ILE A 292 7.46 3.84 12.12
C ILE A 292 7.26 2.41 12.65
N VAL A 293 6.54 2.25 13.77
CA VAL A 293 6.21 0.95 14.35
C VAL A 293 5.40 0.11 13.36
N ARG A 294 4.35 0.70 12.77
CA ARG A 294 3.48 0.02 11.80
C ARG A 294 4.27 -0.43 10.57
N LYS A 295 5.19 0.39 10.06
CA LYS A 295 6.06 0.04 8.94
C LYS A 295 6.98 -1.14 9.26
N HIS A 296 7.58 -1.16 10.46
CA HIS A 296 8.41 -2.27 10.91
C HIS A 296 7.60 -3.57 11.02
N VAL A 297 6.46 -3.53 11.72
CA VAL A 297 5.59 -4.71 11.88
C VAL A 297 5.03 -5.18 10.54
N ARG A 298 4.65 -4.25 9.64
CA ARG A 298 4.18 -4.57 8.28
C ARG A 298 5.23 -5.35 7.51
N SER A 299 6.50 -4.95 7.56
CA SER A 299 7.58 -5.68 6.88
C SER A 299 7.63 -7.14 7.32
N ILE A 300 7.65 -7.37 8.64
CA ILE A 300 7.70 -8.72 9.24
C ILE A 300 6.43 -9.52 8.91
N TYR A 301 5.26 -8.88 8.98
CA TYR A 301 3.99 -9.52 8.69
C TYR A 301 3.91 -9.95 7.23
N MET A 302 4.27 -9.08 6.28
CA MET A 302 4.20 -9.37 4.85
C MET A 302 5.22 -10.44 4.43
N GLU A 303 6.33 -10.58 5.15
CA GLU A 303 7.34 -11.61 4.93
C GLU A 303 6.90 -12.98 5.46
N LYS A 304 6.35 -13.03 6.68
CA LYS A 304 6.17 -14.28 7.44
C LYS A 304 4.72 -14.74 7.60
N ALA A 305 3.73 -13.91 7.28
CA ALA A 305 2.33 -14.32 7.39
C ALA A 305 2.00 -15.46 6.41
N VAL A 306 1.04 -16.27 6.84
CA VAL A 306 0.61 -17.45 6.11
C VAL A 306 -0.90 -17.49 5.96
N VAL A 307 -1.34 -18.09 4.86
CA VAL A 307 -2.75 -18.32 4.53
C VAL A 307 -3.04 -19.82 4.65
N SER A 308 -4.11 -20.13 5.37
CA SER A 308 -4.66 -21.49 5.48
C SER A 308 -6.15 -21.48 5.12
N THR A 309 -6.62 -22.56 4.49
CA THR A 309 -8.02 -22.76 4.12
C THR A 309 -8.52 -24.09 4.68
N SER A 310 -9.74 -24.08 5.23
CA SER A 310 -10.44 -25.29 5.66
C SER A 310 -11.88 -25.30 5.13
N PRO A 311 -12.39 -26.42 4.61
CA PRO A 311 -13.74 -26.48 4.08
C PRO A 311 -14.78 -26.38 5.20
N THR A 312 -15.87 -25.67 4.92
CA THR A 312 -17.08 -25.72 5.74
C THR A 312 -17.81 -27.05 5.50
N PRO A 313 -18.80 -27.43 6.33
CA PRO A 313 -19.59 -28.65 6.08
C PRO A 313 -20.22 -28.67 4.69
N GLU A 314 -20.69 -27.51 4.21
CA GLU A 314 -21.22 -27.31 2.86
C GLU A 314 -20.12 -27.42 1.80
N GLY A 315 -19.01 -26.69 1.97
CA GLY A 315 -17.90 -26.77 1.02
C GLY A 315 -17.24 -28.14 0.92
N ASN A 316 -17.26 -28.94 1.99
CA ASN A 316 -16.74 -30.30 1.93
C ASN A 316 -17.57 -31.22 1.03
N SER A 317 -18.88 -30.99 0.98
CA SER A 317 -19.84 -31.76 0.17
C SER A 317 -19.91 -31.26 -1.28
N THR A 318 -19.82 -29.95 -1.48
CA THR A 318 -19.93 -29.30 -2.80
C THR A 318 -18.64 -29.36 -3.61
N ILE A 319 -17.48 -29.18 -2.96
CA ILE A 319 -16.17 -29.18 -3.63
C ILE A 319 -15.70 -30.62 -3.79
N ASP A 320 -16.05 -31.21 -4.93
CA ASP A 320 -15.54 -32.50 -5.40
C ASP A 320 -14.17 -32.35 -6.08
N LEU A 321 -13.66 -33.45 -6.66
CA LEU A 321 -12.35 -33.47 -7.34
C LEU A 321 -12.33 -32.66 -8.64
N TYR A 322 -13.49 -32.47 -9.30
CA TYR A 322 -13.61 -31.82 -10.61
C TYR A 322 -14.08 -30.36 -10.49
N HIS A 323 -14.46 -29.92 -9.30
CA HIS A 323 -14.84 -28.54 -9.03
C HIS A 323 -13.65 -27.61 -9.27
N SER A 324 -13.93 -26.43 -9.81
CA SER A 324 -12.94 -25.37 -10.03
C SER A 324 -12.20 -24.89 -8.76
N LEU A 325 -12.67 -25.28 -7.57
CA LEU A 325 -12.15 -24.88 -6.27
C LEU A 325 -11.41 -26.02 -5.56
N SER A 326 -11.26 -27.17 -6.21
CA SER A 326 -10.60 -28.35 -5.62
C SER A 326 -9.16 -28.05 -5.20
N GLY A 327 -8.43 -27.27 -6.00
CA GLY A 327 -7.05 -26.87 -5.74
C GLY A 327 -6.83 -25.91 -4.55
N VAL A 328 -7.91 -25.33 -4.00
CA VAL A 328 -7.84 -24.40 -2.85
C VAL A 328 -8.56 -24.91 -1.61
N LYS A 329 -9.16 -26.11 -1.69
CA LYS A 329 -9.97 -26.71 -0.62
C LYS A 329 -9.17 -26.89 0.68
N TRP A 330 -7.91 -27.31 0.55
CA TRP A 330 -7.01 -27.57 1.66
C TRP A 330 -5.67 -26.89 1.41
N LEU A 331 -5.47 -25.74 2.06
CA LEU A 331 -4.19 -25.04 2.08
C LEU A 331 -3.75 -24.91 3.54
N ARG A 332 -2.49 -25.24 3.81
CA ARG A 332 -1.92 -25.11 5.15
C ARG A 332 -0.67 -24.25 5.08
N ASP A 333 -0.71 -23.18 5.84
CA ASP A 333 0.39 -22.28 6.13
C ASP A 333 1.16 -21.84 4.86
N LYS A 334 0.43 -21.53 3.78
CA LYS A 334 1.02 -21.05 2.53
C LYS A 334 1.50 -19.61 2.70
N PRO A 335 2.80 -19.31 2.53
CA PRO A 335 3.32 -17.95 2.68
C PRO A 335 2.76 -16.97 1.65
N LEU A 336 2.65 -15.69 2.01
CA LEU A 336 2.11 -14.65 1.12
C LEU A 336 2.90 -14.50 -0.20
N ASN A 337 4.22 -14.69 -0.17
CA ASN A 337 5.09 -14.59 -1.34
C ASN A 337 4.95 -15.75 -2.33
N LYS A 338 4.23 -16.82 -1.98
CA LYS A 338 3.95 -17.96 -2.87
C LYS A 338 2.63 -17.82 -3.64
N PHE A 339 1.93 -16.69 -3.50
CA PHE A 339 0.76 -16.36 -4.31
C PHE A 339 1.20 -15.50 -5.50
N ASP A 340 1.62 -16.17 -6.56
CA ASP A 340 2.13 -15.60 -7.82
C ASP A 340 1.12 -15.71 -8.97
N ASP A 341 -0.09 -16.20 -8.72
CA ASP A 341 -1.13 -16.48 -9.70
C ASP A 341 -2.53 -16.01 -9.25
N ALA A 342 -3.56 -16.45 -9.98
CA ALA A 342 -4.96 -16.16 -9.66
C ALA A 342 -5.54 -16.99 -8.48
N GLN A 343 -4.76 -17.85 -7.82
CA GLN A 343 -5.25 -18.76 -6.78
C GLN A 343 -5.94 -18.00 -5.64
N TRP A 344 -5.42 -16.84 -5.25
CA TRP A 344 -6.03 -16.01 -4.21
C TRP A 344 -7.47 -15.58 -4.55
N LEU A 345 -7.77 -15.29 -5.81
CA LEU A 345 -9.13 -14.91 -6.22
C LEU A 345 -10.11 -16.08 -6.10
N LEU A 346 -9.64 -17.32 -6.31
CA LEU A 346 -10.44 -18.53 -6.08
C LEU A 346 -10.72 -18.74 -4.59
N ILE A 347 -9.73 -18.51 -3.73
CA ILE A 347 -9.90 -18.55 -2.28
C ILE A 347 -10.93 -17.50 -1.84
N GLN A 348 -10.80 -16.26 -2.31
CA GLN A 348 -11.71 -15.17 -1.98
C GLN A 348 -13.15 -15.51 -2.41
N LYS A 349 -13.34 -16.01 -3.64
CA LYS A 349 -14.65 -16.44 -4.13
C LYS A 349 -15.25 -17.57 -3.26
N ALA A 350 -14.43 -18.55 -2.87
CA ALA A 350 -14.89 -19.66 -2.04
C ALA A 350 -15.27 -19.23 -0.61
N GLU A 351 -14.59 -18.21 -0.07
CA GLU A 351 -14.93 -17.58 1.22
C GLU A 351 -16.25 -16.78 1.12
N GLU A 352 -16.44 -16.01 0.04
CA GLU A 352 -17.68 -15.26 -0.25
C GLU A 352 -18.89 -16.19 -0.41
N GLU A 353 -18.69 -17.35 -1.06
CA GLU A 353 -19.69 -18.42 -1.19
C GLU A 353 -19.85 -19.27 0.08
N LYS A 354 -19.12 -18.98 1.16
CA LYS A 354 -19.12 -19.70 2.45
C LYS A 354 -18.77 -21.18 2.34
N LEU A 355 -18.09 -21.58 1.27
CA LEU A 355 -17.61 -22.95 1.07
C LEU A 355 -16.31 -23.20 1.84
N LEU A 356 -15.46 -22.17 2.01
CA LEU A 356 -14.21 -22.26 2.75
C LEU A 356 -14.16 -21.23 3.89
N GLN A 357 -13.52 -21.62 4.99
CA GLN A 357 -13.04 -20.71 6.01
C GLN A 357 -11.57 -20.39 5.72
N VAL A 358 -11.24 -19.10 5.67
CA VAL A 358 -9.89 -18.62 5.35
C VAL A 358 -9.28 -17.94 6.58
N THR A 359 -8.10 -18.39 6.98
CA THR A 359 -7.33 -17.76 8.06
C THR A 359 -6.03 -17.21 7.51
N LEU A 360 -5.82 -15.90 7.69
CA LEU A 360 -4.57 -15.23 7.39
C LEU A 360 -3.99 -14.75 8.73
N LYS A 361 -2.85 -15.32 9.13
CA LYS A 361 -2.24 -14.97 10.42
C LYS A 361 -0.72 -15.00 10.36
N LEU A 362 -0.11 -14.27 11.28
CA LEU A 362 1.31 -14.41 11.59
C LEU A 362 1.49 -15.70 12.42
N PRO A 363 2.45 -16.59 12.13
CA PRO A 363 2.73 -17.75 12.98
C PRO A 363 3.05 -17.36 14.42
N GLU A 364 2.67 -18.19 15.39
CA GLU A 364 2.83 -17.90 16.83
C GLU A 364 4.28 -17.62 17.22
N ASP A 365 5.24 -18.33 16.64
CA ASP A 365 6.67 -18.14 16.90
C ASP A 365 7.14 -16.75 16.45
N ALA A 366 6.63 -16.27 15.32
CA ALA A 366 6.94 -14.93 14.81
C ALA A 366 6.25 -13.83 15.64
N GLN A 367 5.03 -14.08 16.14
CA GLN A 367 4.36 -13.17 17.08
C GLN A 367 5.13 -13.05 18.39
N LYS A 368 5.57 -14.17 18.98
CA LYS A 368 6.36 -14.20 20.21
C LYS A 368 7.70 -13.50 20.04
N LYS A 369 8.39 -13.73 18.92
CA LYS A 369 9.64 -13.03 18.61
C LYS A 369 9.42 -11.53 18.51
N LEU A 370 8.40 -11.09 17.77
CA LEU A 370 8.07 -9.66 17.63
C LEU A 370 7.81 -9.00 18.98
N LEU A 371 7.06 -9.67 19.87
CA LEU A 371 6.79 -9.17 21.21
C LEU A 371 8.04 -9.18 22.11
N SER A 372 8.91 -10.19 21.97
CA SER A 372 10.19 -10.27 22.68
C SER A 372 11.11 -9.11 22.28
N ASP A 373 11.27 -8.88 20.98
CA ASP A 373 12.09 -7.79 20.44
C ASP A 373 11.53 -6.43 20.92
N ALA A 374 10.21 -6.25 20.92
CA ALA A 374 9.57 -5.05 21.47
C ALA A 374 9.73 -4.88 22.98
N SER A 375 9.70 -5.97 23.73
CA SER A 375 9.85 -5.96 25.19
C SER A 375 11.28 -5.58 25.60
N GLU A 376 12.29 -5.95 24.82
CA GLU A 376 13.70 -5.57 25.06
C GLU A 376 13.88 -4.04 25.10
N PHE A 377 13.15 -3.30 24.26
CA PHE A 377 13.29 -1.84 24.15
C PHE A 377 12.28 -1.03 24.96
N TYR A 378 11.16 -1.62 25.38
CA TYR A 378 10.10 -0.91 26.10
C TYR A 378 10.06 -1.19 27.60
N LEU A 379 10.70 -2.27 28.07
CA LEU A 379 10.79 -2.61 29.49
C LEU A 379 12.08 -2.04 30.10
N SER A 380 11.98 -1.65 31.37
CA SER A 380 13.16 -1.25 32.15
C SER A 380 13.91 -2.49 32.67
N GLU A 381 15.23 -2.42 32.65
CA GLU A 381 16.11 -3.43 33.25
C GLU A 381 16.20 -3.33 34.79
N CYS A 382 15.64 -2.27 35.39
CA CYS A 382 15.67 -2.06 36.83
C CYS A 382 14.92 -3.16 37.59
N VAL A 383 15.52 -3.66 38.67
CA VAL A 383 14.95 -4.73 39.51
C VAL A 383 14.14 -4.21 40.71
N SER A 384 13.91 -2.90 40.82
CA SER A 384 13.16 -2.31 41.93
C SER A 384 11.69 -2.75 41.90
N LYS A 385 11.02 -2.75 43.05
CA LYS A 385 9.59 -3.11 43.14
C LYS A 385 8.73 -2.18 42.27
N CYS A 386 9.03 -0.88 42.24
CA CYS A 386 8.34 0.07 41.40
C CYS A 386 8.56 -0.23 39.91
N ALA A 387 9.80 -0.52 39.50
CA ALA A 387 10.13 -0.89 38.12
C ALA A 387 9.38 -2.16 37.67
N GLN A 388 9.26 -3.16 38.54
CA GLN A 388 8.50 -4.37 38.26
C GLN A 388 7.02 -4.08 38.02
N LEU A 389 6.40 -3.24 38.86
CA LEU A 389 4.99 -2.85 38.70
C LEU A 389 4.76 -2.05 37.41
N TRP A 390 5.65 -1.12 37.07
CA TRP A 390 5.60 -0.39 35.79
C TRP A 390 5.81 -1.32 34.59
N ASN A 391 6.71 -2.30 34.69
CA ASN A 391 6.94 -3.31 33.66
C ASN A 391 5.72 -4.20 33.42
N GLU A 392 4.92 -4.52 34.45
CA GLU A 392 3.64 -5.22 34.27
C GLU A 392 2.66 -4.39 33.42
N GLN A 393 2.59 -3.08 33.65
CA GLN A 393 1.75 -2.17 32.85
C GLN A 393 2.24 -2.08 31.40
N ARG A 394 3.55 -1.95 31.19
CA ARG A 394 4.19 -1.88 29.87
C ARG A 394 3.94 -3.14 29.04
N LYS A 395 4.01 -4.33 29.65
CA LYS A 395 3.68 -5.60 28.97
C LYS A 395 2.25 -5.62 28.44
N MET A 396 1.29 -5.18 29.26
CA MET A 396 -0.11 -5.08 28.84
C MET A 396 -0.30 -4.08 27.69
N ILE A 397 0.43 -2.94 27.72
CA ILE A 397 0.41 -1.94 26.63
C ILE A 397 0.92 -2.55 25.31
N LEU A 398 2.01 -3.30 25.34
CA LEU A 398 2.55 -3.98 24.17
C LEU A 398 1.59 -5.06 23.65
N GLU A 399 1.00 -5.87 24.52
CA GLU A 399 0.03 -6.87 24.12
C GLU A 399 -1.21 -6.23 23.45
N ASP A 400 -1.79 -5.20 24.05
CA ASP A 400 -2.95 -4.49 23.50
C ASP A 400 -2.63 -3.81 22.17
N SER A 401 -1.48 -3.14 22.07
CA SER A 401 -1.10 -2.44 20.83
C SER A 401 -0.85 -3.43 19.67
N PHE A 402 -0.12 -4.52 19.90
CA PHE A 402 0.22 -5.47 18.84
C PHE A 402 -0.97 -6.37 18.47
N PHE A 403 -1.62 -7.01 19.43
CA PHE A 403 -2.67 -8.01 19.15
C PHE A 403 -4.04 -7.40 18.87
N THR A 404 -4.39 -6.29 19.51
CA THR A 404 -5.72 -5.68 19.34
C THR A 404 -5.76 -4.65 18.22
N LEU A 405 -4.64 -3.96 17.94
CA LEU A 405 -4.61 -2.86 16.96
C LEU A 405 -3.79 -3.20 15.70
N ILE A 406 -2.50 -3.52 15.84
CA ILE A 406 -1.58 -3.61 14.69
C ILE A 406 -1.84 -4.89 13.87
N LEU A 407 -1.79 -6.08 14.48
CA LEU A 407 -1.90 -7.34 13.74
C LEU A 407 -3.24 -7.51 12.98
N PRO A 408 -4.42 -7.17 13.55
CA PRO A 408 -5.68 -7.22 12.81
C PRO A 408 -5.72 -6.21 11.65
N SER A 409 -5.02 -5.08 11.78
CA SER A 409 -4.86 -4.11 10.70
C SER A 409 -3.97 -4.68 9.58
N MET A 410 -2.84 -5.31 9.94
CA MET A 410 -1.93 -5.95 8.98
C MET A 410 -2.58 -7.10 8.22
N GLU A 411 -3.46 -7.88 8.87
CA GLU A 411 -4.24 -8.93 8.21
C GLU A 411 -5.10 -8.37 7.06
N LYS A 412 -5.81 -7.27 7.32
CA LYS A 412 -6.64 -6.58 6.30
C LYS A 412 -5.78 -6.04 5.16
N GLU A 413 -4.63 -5.44 5.50
CA GLU A 413 -3.67 -4.97 4.50
C GLU A 413 -3.13 -6.11 3.63
N ALA A 414 -2.79 -7.26 4.22
CA ALA A 414 -2.30 -8.42 3.51
C ALA A 414 -3.35 -9.00 2.55
N ARG A 415 -4.62 -9.07 2.96
CA ARG A 415 -5.72 -9.47 2.07
C ARG A 415 -5.84 -8.55 0.87
N LEU A 416 -5.82 -7.22 1.08
CA LEU A 416 -5.89 -6.24 -0.01
C LEU A 416 -4.69 -6.36 -0.96
N LEU A 417 -3.49 -6.59 -0.42
CA LEU A 417 -2.28 -6.80 -1.20
C LEU A 417 -2.39 -8.05 -2.09
N LEU A 418 -2.82 -9.18 -1.55
CA LEU A 418 -3.01 -10.42 -2.31
C LEU A 418 -4.07 -10.23 -3.42
N THR A 419 -5.18 -9.54 -3.13
CA THR A 419 -6.20 -9.22 -4.14
C THR A 419 -5.64 -8.34 -5.25
N ALA A 420 -4.86 -7.31 -4.91
CA ALA A 420 -4.22 -6.44 -5.89
C ALA A 420 -3.21 -7.19 -6.77
N ARG A 421 -2.37 -8.06 -6.17
CA ARG A 421 -1.39 -8.90 -6.88
C ARG A 421 -2.07 -9.86 -7.85
N ALA A 422 -3.07 -10.61 -7.39
CA ALA A 422 -3.78 -11.58 -8.21
C ALA A 422 -4.54 -10.91 -9.37
N LYS A 423 -5.18 -9.74 -9.13
CA LYS A 423 -5.81 -8.96 -10.20
C LYS A 423 -4.80 -8.44 -11.22
N ASN A 424 -3.64 -7.97 -10.78
CA ASN A 424 -2.59 -7.50 -11.67
C ASN A 424 -2.05 -8.65 -12.54
N TRP A 425 -1.79 -9.81 -11.93
CA TRP A 425 -1.39 -11.01 -12.66
C TRP A 425 -2.41 -11.40 -13.73
N LEU A 426 -3.70 -11.41 -13.39
CA LEU A 426 -4.78 -11.73 -14.33
C LEU A 426 -4.86 -10.72 -15.48
N SER A 427 -4.71 -9.43 -15.20
CA SER A 427 -4.63 -8.39 -16.24
C SER A 427 -3.47 -8.62 -17.20
N MET A 428 -2.31 -9.03 -16.69
CA MET A 428 -1.14 -9.36 -17.52
C MET A 428 -1.38 -10.62 -18.37
N GLU A 429 -2.06 -11.63 -17.82
CA GLU A 429 -2.45 -12.84 -18.54
C GLU A 429 -3.40 -12.53 -19.70
N TYR A 430 -4.47 -11.76 -19.43
CA TYR A 430 -5.41 -11.31 -20.46
C TYR A 430 -4.74 -10.43 -21.51
N GLY A 431 -3.86 -9.52 -21.09
CA GLY A 431 -3.05 -8.71 -22.00
C GLY A 431 -2.18 -9.58 -22.91
N ARG A 432 -1.54 -10.63 -22.39
CA ARG A 432 -0.74 -11.56 -23.19
C ARG A 432 -1.58 -12.31 -24.22
N GLN A 433 -2.74 -12.82 -23.82
CA GLN A 433 -3.64 -13.54 -24.73
C GLN A 433 -4.17 -12.61 -25.82
N LEU A 434 -4.56 -11.38 -25.48
CA LEU A 434 -4.98 -10.38 -26.45
C LEU A 434 -3.85 -10.02 -27.39
N TRP A 435 -2.64 -9.73 -26.85
CA TRP A 435 -1.46 -9.41 -27.65
C TRP A 435 -1.13 -10.50 -28.66
N SER A 436 -1.23 -11.77 -28.26
CA SER A 436 -0.98 -12.91 -29.15
C SER A 436 -1.95 -12.98 -30.33
N LYS A 437 -3.16 -12.41 -30.22
CA LYS A 437 -4.16 -12.38 -31.28
C LYS A 437 -4.01 -11.16 -32.18
N VAL A 438 -3.67 -10.00 -31.61
CA VAL A 438 -3.58 -8.73 -32.37
C VAL A 438 -2.23 -8.51 -33.05
N SER A 439 -1.17 -9.21 -32.60
CA SER A 439 0.18 -9.11 -33.17
C SER A 439 0.43 -10.08 -34.33
N ILE A 440 -0.62 -10.76 -34.82
CA ILE A 440 -0.52 -11.69 -35.95
C ILE A 440 -0.42 -10.90 -37.25
N ALA A 441 0.65 -11.11 -38.01
CA ALA A 441 0.81 -10.51 -39.33
C ALA A 441 -0.28 -11.01 -40.30
N PRO A 442 -0.64 -10.22 -41.33
CA PRO A 442 -1.52 -10.69 -42.39
C PRO A 442 -1.02 -12.02 -42.98
N PHE A 443 -1.96 -12.91 -43.31
CA PHE A 443 -1.63 -14.22 -43.90
C PHE A 443 -0.82 -14.04 -45.18
N LYS A 444 0.24 -14.84 -45.37
CA LYS A 444 1.05 -14.87 -46.59
C LYS A 444 1.01 -16.27 -47.22
N GLN A 445 0.89 -16.36 -48.54
CA GLN A 445 0.93 -17.64 -49.27
C GLN A 445 2.36 -18.19 -49.31
N LYS A 446 2.54 -19.49 -49.08
CA LYS A 446 3.87 -20.13 -48.91
C LYS A 446 4.75 -20.14 -50.18
N ASP A 447 4.18 -19.97 -51.37
CA ASP A 447 4.91 -20.11 -52.64
C ASP A 447 5.34 -18.77 -53.27
N ALA A 448 5.09 -17.64 -52.61
CA ALA A 448 5.44 -16.30 -53.10
C ALA A 448 6.84 -15.83 -52.67
N GLU A 449 7.77 -16.75 -52.42
CA GLU A 449 9.14 -16.41 -52.02
C GLU A 449 10.02 -15.94 -53.19
N HIS A 450 9.55 -16.03 -54.44
CA HIS A 450 10.38 -15.76 -55.63
C HIS A 450 9.96 -14.62 -56.56
N ASP A 451 8.79 -13.98 -56.39
CA ASP A 451 8.42 -12.81 -57.19
C ASP A 451 8.38 -11.55 -56.30
N SER A 452 9.54 -10.90 -56.23
CA SER A 452 9.67 -9.51 -55.81
C SER A 452 8.94 -8.61 -56.81
N GLU A 453 8.08 -7.73 -56.29
CA GLU A 453 7.51 -6.51 -56.91
C GLU A 453 6.02 -6.51 -57.30
N ASP A 454 5.27 -7.61 -57.16
CA ASP A 454 3.81 -7.56 -57.31
C ASP A 454 3.13 -7.86 -55.97
N ASP A 455 2.91 -6.81 -55.18
CA ASP A 455 2.15 -6.78 -53.92
C ASP A 455 0.64 -6.97 -54.23
N SER A 456 0.32 -8.04 -54.96
CA SER A 456 -1.03 -8.37 -55.38
C SER A 456 -1.88 -8.66 -54.15
N GLU A 457 -2.87 -7.82 -53.88
CA GLU A 457 -3.87 -8.00 -52.83
C GLU A 457 -4.36 -9.47 -52.81
N LEU A 458 -4.01 -10.20 -51.75
CA LEU A 458 -4.45 -11.58 -51.55
C LEU A 458 -5.98 -11.63 -51.61
N ARG A 459 -6.53 -12.25 -52.65
CA ARG A 459 -7.98 -12.43 -52.80
C ARG A 459 -8.44 -13.57 -51.91
N VAL A 460 -9.13 -13.22 -50.82
CA VAL A 460 -9.65 -14.19 -49.85
C VAL A 460 -11.11 -14.54 -50.20
N MET A 461 -11.39 -15.83 -50.41
CA MET A 461 -12.76 -16.36 -50.41
C MET A 461 -13.03 -17.05 -49.06
N ALA A 462 -13.85 -16.44 -48.21
CA ALA A 462 -14.29 -17.03 -46.95
C ALA A 462 -15.58 -17.83 -47.16
N CYS A 463 -15.52 -19.15 -47.01
CA CYS A 463 -16.68 -20.04 -47.07
C CYS A 463 -17.00 -20.61 -45.68
N CYS A 464 -18.27 -20.55 -45.24
CA CYS A 464 -18.73 -21.15 -43.99
C CYS A 464 -19.84 -22.16 -44.30
N TRP A 465 -19.66 -23.41 -43.88
CA TRP A 465 -20.58 -24.52 -44.17
C TRP A 465 -21.76 -24.63 -43.17
N GLY A 466 -21.79 -23.81 -42.12
CA GLY A 466 -22.85 -23.83 -41.11
C GLY A 466 -23.08 -25.21 -40.49
N LEU A 467 -24.33 -25.55 -40.16
CA LEU A 467 -24.74 -26.83 -39.55
C LEU A 467 -24.74 -28.03 -40.53
N GLY A 468 -24.34 -27.83 -41.79
CA GLY A 468 -24.14 -28.92 -42.75
C GLY A 468 -25.37 -29.73 -43.14
N SER A 469 -26.56 -29.13 -43.26
CA SER A 469 -27.69 -29.84 -43.87
C SER A 469 -27.52 -29.89 -45.40
N LEU A 470 -27.06 -31.02 -45.93
CA LEU A 470 -27.23 -31.37 -47.35
C LEU A 470 -28.74 -31.48 -47.64
N ARG A 471 -29.37 -30.40 -48.12
CA ARG A 471 -30.61 -30.55 -48.89
C ARG A 471 -30.21 -31.15 -50.23
N GLN A 472 -30.24 -32.48 -50.30
CA GLN A 472 -30.29 -33.23 -51.56
C GLN A 472 -31.40 -32.59 -52.41
N ARG A 473 -31.01 -31.84 -53.45
CA ARG A 473 -31.93 -31.50 -54.53
C ARG A 473 -32.08 -32.77 -55.36
N LEU A 474 -33.24 -33.41 -55.21
CA LEU A 474 -33.78 -34.37 -56.18
C LEU A 474 -34.06 -33.67 -57.50
#